data_AF-A0A432I237-F1
#
_entry.id   AF-A0A432I237-F1
#
_cell.length_a   1.000
_cell.length_b   1.000
_cell.length_c   1.000
_cell.angle_alpha   90.00
_cell.angle_beta   90.00
_cell.angle_gamma   90.00
#
_symmetry.space_group_name_H-M   'P 1'
#
loop_
_entity.id
_entity.type
_entity.pdbx_description
1 polymer ?
#
loop_
_entity_poly.entity_id
_entity_poly.type
_entity_poly.pdbx_seq_one_letter_code
_entity_poly.pdbx_strand_id
1 'polypeptide(L)'
;LWPIILLGFISSDVFAVHSEPQTVTGGAVGDSAVLFTCAGALLLAVWINALGRFSQSSLTGEGGQCSVLVSGGIASALLLTAALPERTAGMDWVAGIEYIALGIPELLLVTSLVVALVGYPLFLSLLARVHAARGQASGRRYLGLARTFGHTLVFCWLSGTFLLEPLPSVSGWHSAMWEAFTLLLPLALFGLLGTLLPLTGLDARPRPEAWGLNLGMALSLPFLTMHEPLTALLAPGLFAAMTTTPLLATHPEQRSELLRQTRAIESMVIISTSVAALIALHMGLESTKWLFAGILLLTSQALFAHLACRPTPEVSGVGEEE
;
A
#
# COMPACT_ATOMS: atom_id res chain seq x y z
N LEU A 1 -17.88 -3.19 -10.45
CA LEU A 1 -16.51 -3.76 -10.29
C LEU A 1 -16.39 -4.60 -9.02
N TRP A 2 -16.73 -4.11 -7.83
CA TRP A 2 -16.64 -4.89 -6.57
C TRP A 2 -17.37 -6.26 -6.51
N PRO A 3 -18.53 -6.48 -7.15
CA PRO A 3 -19.12 -7.82 -7.25
C PRO A 3 -18.25 -8.83 -8.03
N ILE A 4 -17.42 -8.33 -8.96
CA ILE A 4 -16.43 -9.11 -9.71
C ILE A 4 -15.17 -9.34 -8.86
N ILE A 5 -14.85 -8.40 -7.95
CA ILE A 5 -13.75 -8.56 -6.98
C ILE A 5 -14.07 -9.69 -5.99
N LEU A 6 -15.33 -9.81 -5.54
CA LEU A 6 -15.79 -10.92 -4.70
C LEU A 6 -15.76 -12.28 -5.43
N LEU A 7 -15.94 -12.30 -6.75
CA LEU A 7 -15.75 -13.51 -7.57
C LEU A 7 -14.29 -13.98 -7.57
N GLY A 8 -13.32 -13.08 -7.40
CA GLY A 8 -11.90 -13.44 -7.25
C GLY A 8 -11.54 -14.06 -5.89
N PHE A 9 -12.37 -13.86 -4.86
CA PHE A 9 -12.22 -14.52 -3.55
C PHE A 9 -12.83 -15.93 -3.52
N ILE A 10 -13.48 -16.36 -4.59
CA ILE A 10 -13.94 -17.73 -4.74
C ILE A 10 -12.74 -18.54 -5.24
N SER A 11 -12.27 -19.51 -4.45
CA SER A 11 -11.20 -20.41 -4.84
C SER A 11 -11.47 -20.99 -6.23
N SER A 12 -10.45 -21.09 -7.09
CA SER A 12 -10.56 -21.77 -8.39
C SER A 12 -11.03 -23.22 -8.25
N ASP A 13 -10.85 -23.82 -7.06
CA ASP A 13 -11.37 -25.17 -6.73
C ASP A 13 -12.90 -25.24 -6.78
N VAL A 14 -13.61 -24.13 -6.55
CA VAL A 14 -15.09 -24.10 -6.63
C VAL A 14 -15.58 -24.25 -8.08
N PHE A 15 -14.73 -23.92 -9.06
CA PHE A 15 -15.03 -24.01 -10.49
C PHE A 15 -14.29 -25.16 -11.19
N ALA A 16 -13.44 -25.89 -10.46
CA ALA A 16 -12.74 -27.05 -10.99
C ALA A 16 -13.71 -28.24 -11.10
N VAL A 17 -13.85 -28.79 -12.31
CA VAL A 17 -14.61 -30.03 -12.52
C VAL A 17 -13.71 -31.19 -12.12
N HIS A 18 -13.87 -31.68 -10.90
CA HIS A 18 -13.16 -32.85 -10.41
C HIS A 18 -13.84 -34.14 -10.91
N SER A 19 -13.05 -35.04 -11.48
CA SER A 19 -13.52 -36.36 -11.95
C SER A 19 -13.84 -37.34 -10.81
N GLU A 20 -13.43 -37.01 -9.59
CA GLU A 20 -13.71 -37.78 -8.38
C GLU A 20 -14.48 -36.90 -7.37
N PRO A 21 -15.46 -37.48 -6.64
CA PRO A 21 -16.16 -36.75 -5.59
C PRO A 21 -15.17 -36.35 -4.49
N GLN A 22 -14.87 -35.05 -4.39
CA GLN A 22 -14.13 -34.55 -3.24
C GLN A 22 -14.97 -34.74 -1.97
N THR A 23 -14.39 -35.40 -0.97
CA THR A 23 -14.92 -35.34 0.38
C THR A 23 -14.89 -33.88 0.82
N VAL A 24 -16.06 -33.24 0.92
CA VAL A 24 -16.28 -31.93 1.54
C VAL A 24 -16.11 -32.04 3.06
N THR A 25 -14.97 -32.57 3.45
CA THR A 25 -14.41 -32.50 4.79
C THR A 25 -13.04 -31.89 4.59
N GLY A 26 -13.03 -30.62 4.17
CA GLY A 26 -11.88 -29.76 4.43
C GLY A 26 -11.56 -29.90 5.91
N GLY A 27 -10.29 -30.12 6.26
CA GLY A 27 -9.87 -30.19 7.65
C GLY A 27 -10.52 -29.03 8.41
N ALA A 28 -11.12 -29.33 9.56
CA ALA A 28 -11.95 -28.38 10.29
C ALA A 28 -11.24 -27.02 10.39
N VAL A 29 -11.68 -26.06 9.56
CA VAL A 29 -11.28 -24.66 9.71
C VAL A 29 -11.85 -24.27 11.05
N GLY A 30 -10.99 -23.98 12.03
CA GLY A 30 -11.45 -23.68 13.37
C GLY A 30 -12.50 -22.57 13.35
N ASP A 31 -13.54 -22.72 14.16
CA ASP A 31 -14.68 -21.79 14.22
C ASP A 31 -14.22 -20.32 14.39
N SER A 32 -13.04 -20.13 14.99
CA SER A 32 -12.40 -18.82 15.17
C SER A 32 -12.00 -18.15 13.85
N ALA A 33 -11.39 -18.89 12.91
CA ALA A 33 -10.96 -18.38 11.61
C ALA A 33 -12.16 -17.99 10.73
N VAL A 34 -13.25 -18.77 10.77
CA VAL A 34 -14.51 -18.45 10.09
C VAL A 34 -15.11 -17.15 10.64
N LEU A 35 -15.15 -16.99 11.97
CA LEU A 35 -15.65 -15.77 12.61
C LEU A 35 -14.83 -14.53 12.24
N PHE A 36 -13.49 -14.62 12.27
CA PHE A 36 -12.63 -13.51 11.89
C PHE A 36 -12.75 -13.15 10.40
N THR A 37 -12.91 -14.14 9.52
CA THR A 37 -13.14 -13.92 8.09
C THR A 37 -14.47 -13.21 7.83
N CYS A 38 -15.55 -13.68 8.47
CA CYS A 38 -16.87 -13.04 8.39
C CYS A 38 -16.85 -11.61 8.94
N ALA A 39 -16.19 -11.38 10.08
CA ALA A 39 -16.03 -10.05 10.66
C ALA A 39 -15.20 -9.13 9.76
N GLY A 40 -14.12 -9.65 9.16
CA GLY A 40 -13.32 -8.94 8.16
C GLY A 40 -14.12 -8.55 6.92
N ALA A 41 -14.94 -9.46 6.39
CA ALA A 41 -15.82 -9.20 5.24
C ALA A 41 -16.89 -8.14 5.55
N LEU A 42 -17.50 -8.18 6.74
CA LEU A 42 -18.44 -7.14 7.18
C LEU A 42 -17.76 -5.77 7.29
N LEU A 43 -16.56 -5.72 7.87
CA LEU A 43 -15.80 -4.47 7.95
C LEU A 43 -15.33 -3.97 6.59
N LEU A 44 -15.07 -4.86 5.63
CA LEU A 44 -14.80 -4.47 4.25
C LEU A 44 -16.03 -3.77 3.63
N ALA A 45 -17.25 -4.27 3.87
CA ALA A 45 -18.47 -3.61 3.43
C ALA A 45 -18.65 -2.22 4.10
N VAL A 46 -18.34 -2.11 5.39
CA VAL A 46 -18.31 -0.82 6.11
C VAL A 46 -17.27 0.13 5.52
N TRP A 47 -16.08 -0.37 5.19
CA TRP A 47 -15.00 0.38 4.55
C TRP A 47 -15.41 0.89 3.16
N ILE A 48 -16.04 0.05 2.33
CA ILE A 48 -16.55 0.46 1.01
C ILE A 48 -17.56 1.61 1.17
N ASN A 49 -18.48 1.50 2.12
CA ASN A 49 -19.45 2.55 2.40
C ASN A 49 -18.78 3.83 2.94
N ALA A 50 -17.80 3.71 3.82
CA ALA A 50 -17.01 4.83 4.32
C ALA A 50 -16.23 5.52 3.19
N LEU A 51 -15.63 4.74 2.28
CA LEU A 51 -14.88 5.24 1.13
C LEU A 51 -15.81 5.95 0.14
N GLY A 52 -17.01 5.41 -0.09
CA GLY A 52 -18.05 6.07 -0.90
C GLY A 52 -18.43 7.43 -0.33
N ARG A 53 -18.69 7.51 0.98
CA ARG A 53 -18.98 8.79 1.66
C ARG A 53 -17.80 9.75 1.64
N PHE A 54 -16.58 9.26 1.86
CA PHE A 54 -15.37 10.08 1.77
C PHE A 54 -15.18 10.66 0.37
N SER A 55 -15.43 9.87 -0.68
CA SER A 55 -15.31 10.33 -2.07
C SER A 55 -16.31 11.43 -2.45
N GLN A 56 -17.44 11.50 -1.75
CA GLN A 56 -18.49 12.52 -1.95
C GLN A 56 -18.30 13.76 -1.08
N SER A 57 -17.54 13.65 0.03
CA SER A 57 -17.19 14.79 0.87
C SER A 57 -16.08 15.64 0.24
N SER A 58 -16.05 16.94 0.52
CA SER A 58 -14.87 17.75 0.22
C SER A 58 -13.64 17.09 0.87
N LEU A 59 -12.55 16.94 0.11
CA LEU A 59 -11.34 16.18 0.48
C LEU A 59 -10.67 16.62 1.81
N THR A 60 -11.19 17.68 2.45
CA THR A 60 -10.74 18.27 3.72
C THR A 60 -11.53 17.82 4.95
N GLY A 61 -12.61 17.05 4.80
CA GLY A 61 -13.41 16.56 5.93
C GLY A 61 -12.65 15.51 6.77
N GLU A 62 -12.05 15.93 7.89
CA GLU A 62 -11.21 15.06 8.74
C GLU A 62 -11.95 13.82 9.27
N GLY A 63 -13.26 13.92 9.50
CA GLY A 63 -14.09 12.81 10.00
C GLY A 63 -14.27 11.65 9.00
N GLY A 64 -14.37 11.95 7.70
CA GLY A 64 -14.53 10.93 6.65
C GLY A 64 -13.26 10.12 6.44
N GLN A 65 -12.09 10.78 6.50
CA GLN A 65 -10.77 10.14 6.38
C GLN A 65 -10.50 9.17 7.53
N CYS A 66 -10.77 9.60 8.76
CA CYS A 66 -10.56 8.76 9.95
C CYS A 66 -11.40 7.48 9.88
N SER A 67 -12.68 7.59 9.47
CA SER A 67 -13.56 6.42 9.34
C SER A 67 -13.06 5.39 8.32
N VAL A 68 -12.55 5.83 7.16
CA VAL A 68 -11.98 4.93 6.13
C VAL A 68 -10.71 4.25 6.63
N LEU A 69 -9.80 5.00 7.25
CA LEU A 69 -8.53 4.45 7.74
C LEU A 69 -8.73 3.48 8.89
N VAL A 70 -9.60 3.81 9.85
CA VAL A 70 -9.90 2.95 11.00
C VAL A 70 -10.61 1.67 10.54
N SER A 71 -11.65 1.77 9.71
CA SER A 71 -12.35 0.58 9.22
C SER A 71 -11.46 -0.33 8.36
N GLY A 72 -10.60 0.25 7.50
CA GLY A 72 -9.68 -0.51 6.65
C GLY A 72 -8.55 -1.16 7.45
N GLY A 73 -8.03 -0.47 8.47
CA GLY A 73 -7.04 -1.00 9.40
C GLY A 73 -7.58 -2.15 10.22
N ILE A 74 -8.78 -2.02 10.80
CA ILE A 74 -9.42 -3.09 11.57
C ILE A 74 -9.75 -4.28 10.66
N ALA A 75 -10.29 -4.06 9.46
CA ALA A 75 -10.56 -5.13 8.50
C ALA A 75 -9.28 -5.92 8.18
N SER A 76 -8.18 -5.21 7.90
CA SER A 76 -6.88 -5.84 7.63
C SER A 76 -6.36 -6.63 8.83
N ALA A 77 -6.49 -6.11 10.05
CA ALA A 77 -6.05 -6.81 11.26
C ALA A 77 -6.86 -8.09 11.54
N LEU A 78 -8.17 -8.06 11.32
CA LEU A 78 -9.02 -9.25 11.50
C LEU A 78 -8.72 -10.31 10.43
N LEU A 79 -8.55 -9.90 9.18
CA LEU A 79 -8.17 -10.82 8.09
C LEU A 79 -6.77 -11.40 8.33
N LEU A 80 -5.84 -10.62 8.85
CA LEU A 80 -4.49 -11.10 9.21
C LEU A 80 -4.56 -12.13 10.34
N THR A 81 -5.42 -11.88 11.34
CA THR A 81 -5.64 -12.83 12.45
C THR A 81 -6.30 -14.12 11.96
N ALA A 82 -7.20 -14.05 10.97
CA ALA A 82 -7.82 -15.22 10.36
C ALA A 82 -6.86 -16.05 9.50
N ALA A 83 -5.92 -15.37 8.81
CA ALA A 83 -4.96 -15.99 7.91
C ALA A 83 -3.71 -16.55 8.62
N LEU A 84 -3.57 -16.31 9.93
CA LEU A 84 -2.53 -16.95 10.73
C LEU A 84 -2.99 -18.38 11.04
N PRO A 85 -2.20 -19.42 10.68
CA PRO A 85 -2.59 -20.79 10.97
C PRO A 85 -2.83 -21.00 12.47
N GLU A 86 -3.89 -21.73 12.84
CA GLU A 86 -4.19 -22.16 14.22
C GLU A 86 -3.12 -23.14 14.72
N ARG A 87 -1.93 -22.65 15.03
CA ARG A 87 -0.89 -23.37 15.77
C ARG A 87 0.18 -22.37 16.20
N THR A 88 0.20 -22.05 17.49
CA THR A 88 1.41 -21.97 18.33
C THR A 88 1.04 -21.56 19.77
N ALA A 89 0.25 -22.39 20.46
CA ALA A 89 0.46 -22.53 21.90
C ALA A 89 1.69 -23.44 22.07
N GLY A 90 2.91 -22.87 21.95
CA GLY A 90 4.15 -23.56 22.32
C GLY A 90 5.12 -23.99 21.21
N MET A 91 5.07 -23.44 19.99
CA MET A 91 6.22 -23.53 19.06
C MET A 91 6.96 -22.19 19.07
N ASP A 92 8.29 -22.25 19.15
CA ASP A 92 9.16 -21.11 18.90
C ASP A 92 8.73 -20.45 17.59
N TRP A 93 8.68 -19.11 17.58
CA TRP A 93 8.32 -18.32 16.40
C TRP A 93 9.16 -18.79 15.20
N VAL A 94 8.56 -19.60 14.35
CA VAL A 94 9.16 -20.06 13.11
C VAL A 94 9.51 -18.82 12.28
N ALA A 95 10.74 -18.76 11.76
CA ALA A 95 11.25 -17.61 11.02
C ALA A 95 10.27 -17.25 9.87
N GLY A 96 10.02 -15.97 9.65
CA GLY A 96 9.13 -15.47 8.59
C GLY A 96 9.47 -15.98 7.18
N ILE A 97 10.73 -16.36 6.94
CA ILE A 97 11.18 -17.06 5.72
C ILE A 97 10.38 -18.34 5.50
N GLU A 98 10.16 -19.16 6.53
CA GLU A 98 9.41 -20.40 6.38
C GLU A 98 7.94 -20.11 6.07
N TYR A 99 7.29 -19.10 6.66
CA TYR A 99 5.90 -18.77 6.30
C TYR A 99 5.74 -18.26 4.86
N ILE A 100 6.71 -17.51 4.36
CA ILE A 100 6.72 -17.01 2.97
C ILE A 100 7.15 -18.11 2.00
N ALA A 101 8.09 -18.98 2.39
CA ALA A 101 8.55 -20.13 1.59
C ALA A 101 7.56 -21.31 1.61
N LEU A 102 6.81 -21.50 2.70
CA LEU A 102 5.64 -22.37 2.80
C LEU A 102 4.47 -21.80 1.99
N GLY A 103 4.58 -20.54 1.54
CA GLY A 103 3.67 -19.93 0.59
C GLY A 103 2.24 -19.87 1.08
N ILE A 104 2.00 -19.56 2.36
CA ILE A 104 0.62 -19.44 2.89
C ILE A 104 -0.07 -18.31 2.10
N PRO A 105 -0.94 -18.65 1.13
CA PRO A 105 -1.39 -17.69 0.13
C PRO A 105 -2.32 -16.67 0.77
N GLU A 106 -3.01 -17.06 1.85
CA GLU A 106 -3.91 -16.23 2.63
C GLU A 106 -3.17 -15.08 3.32
N LEU A 107 -2.01 -15.34 3.93
CA LEU A 107 -1.20 -14.31 4.60
C LEU A 107 -0.68 -13.29 3.58
N LEU A 108 -0.13 -13.77 2.47
CA LEU A 108 0.38 -12.93 1.38
C LEU A 108 -0.75 -12.11 0.75
N LEU A 109 -1.94 -12.71 0.55
CA LEU A 109 -3.12 -11.99 0.08
C LEU A 109 -3.54 -10.89 1.04
N VAL A 110 -3.57 -11.13 2.34
CA VAL A 110 -3.89 -10.09 3.33
C VAL A 110 -2.86 -8.95 3.30
N THR A 111 -1.57 -9.26 3.20
CA THR A 111 -0.55 -8.20 3.08
C THR A 111 -0.73 -7.34 1.83
N SER A 112 -1.14 -7.93 0.70
CA SER A 112 -1.48 -7.18 -0.51
C SER A 112 -2.74 -6.31 -0.34
N LEU A 113 -3.74 -6.78 0.40
CA LEU A 113 -4.98 -6.05 0.67
C LEU A 113 -4.74 -4.81 1.55
N VAL A 114 -3.76 -4.83 2.45
CA VAL A 114 -3.38 -3.66 3.25
C VAL A 114 -3.07 -2.44 2.36
N VAL A 115 -2.45 -2.65 1.21
CA VAL A 115 -2.16 -1.56 0.26
C VAL A 115 -3.46 -0.94 -0.25
N ALA A 116 -4.44 -1.74 -0.62
CA ALA A 116 -5.73 -1.26 -1.11
C ALA A 116 -6.58 -0.61 -0.01
N LEU A 117 -6.63 -1.23 1.18
CA LEU A 117 -7.53 -0.83 2.28
C LEU A 117 -6.99 0.32 3.11
N VAL A 118 -5.66 0.45 3.21
CA VAL A 118 -4.99 1.43 4.06
C VAL A 118 -4.09 2.35 3.23
N GLY A 119 -3.19 1.77 2.43
CA GLY A 119 -2.20 2.55 1.66
C GLY A 119 -2.83 3.55 0.70
N TYR A 120 -3.82 3.11 -0.07
CA TYR A 120 -4.47 3.95 -1.07
C TYR A 120 -5.32 5.09 -0.47
N PRO A 121 -6.16 4.88 0.56
CA PRO A 121 -6.82 5.98 1.26
C PRO A 121 -5.84 6.98 1.91
N LEU A 122 -4.74 6.50 2.50
CA LEU A 122 -3.68 7.38 3.02
C LEU A 122 -3.08 8.25 1.91
N PHE A 123 -2.77 7.65 0.76
CA PHE A 123 -2.28 8.37 -0.41
C PHE A 123 -3.24 9.49 -0.84
N LEU A 124 -4.55 9.21 -0.93
CA LEU A 124 -5.54 10.22 -1.30
C LEU A 124 -5.60 11.37 -0.29
N SER A 125 -5.59 11.06 1.00
CA SER A 125 -5.58 12.06 2.07
C SER A 125 -4.33 12.94 2.00
N LEU A 126 -3.15 12.32 1.87
CA LEU A 126 -1.87 13.02 1.74
C LEU A 126 -1.83 13.88 0.47
N LEU A 127 -2.29 13.36 -0.66
CA LEU A 127 -2.33 14.09 -1.92
C LEU A 127 -3.20 15.35 -1.81
N ALA A 128 -4.38 15.23 -1.19
CA ALA A 128 -5.27 16.36 -0.96
C ALA A 128 -4.65 17.40 -0.01
N ARG A 129 -4.08 16.97 1.12
CA ARG A 129 -3.43 17.86 2.10
C ARG A 129 -2.21 18.56 1.51
N VAL A 130 -1.35 17.84 0.80
CA VAL A 130 -0.20 18.42 0.09
C VAL A 130 -0.67 19.46 -0.92
N HIS A 131 -1.74 19.18 -1.66
CA HIS A 131 -2.27 20.12 -2.63
C HIS A 131 -2.81 21.39 -1.97
N ALA A 132 -3.55 21.24 -0.86
CA ALA A 132 -4.06 22.36 -0.08
C ALA A 132 -2.92 23.20 0.55
N ALA A 133 -1.89 22.55 1.08
CA ALA A 133 -0.80 23.22 1.79
C ALA A 133 0.26 23.84 0.87
N ARG A 134 0.46 23.31 -0.34
CA ARG A 134 1.54 23.72 -1.25
C ARG A 134 1.06 24.27 -2.60
N GLY A 135 -0.25 24.33 -2.82
CA GLY A 135 -0.88 24.83 -4.03
C GLY A 135 -0.61 24.04 -5.31
N GLN A 136 -0.86 24.69 -6.45
CA GLN A 136 -0.51 24.21 -7.80
C GLN A 136 0.97 24.52 -8.09
N ALA A 137 1.65 23.64 -8.84
CA ALA A 137 3.01 23.91 -9.28
C ALA A 137 3.02 25.00 -10.37
N SER A 138 3.87 26.02 -10.24
CA SER A 138 4.03 27.07 -11.26
C SER A 138 4.88 26.62 -12.44
N GLY A 139 5.67 25.55 -12.26
CA GLY A 139 6.51 24.97 -13.31
C GLY A 139 7.06 23.61 -12.93
N ARG A 140 7.65 22.90 -13.91
CA ARG A 140 8.27 21.58 -13.73
C ARG A 140 7.33 20.47 -13.22
N ARG A 141 6.01 20.61 -13.42
CA ARG A 141 4.99 19.60 -13.02
C ARG A 141 5.33 18.19 -13.51
N TYR A 142 5.82 18.06 -14.75
CA TYR A 142 6.19 16.77 -15.32
C TYR A 142 7.40 16.12 -14.65
N LEU A 143 8.31 16.89 -14.03
CA LEU A 143 9.39 16.31 -13.22
C LEU A 143 8.86 15.77 -11.89
N GLY A 144 7.85 16.42 -11.31
CA GLY A 144 7.09 15.90 -10.18
C GLY A 144 6.41 14.57 -10.53
N LEU A 145 5.73 14.52 -11.67
CA LEU A 145 5.07 13.30 -12.15
C LEU A 145 6.06 12.17 -12.46
N ALA A 146 7.15 12.47 -13.16
CA ALA A 146 8.23 11.51 -13.43
C ALA A 146 8.83 10.96 -12.13
N ARG A 147 8.99 11.82 -11.10
CA ARG A 147 9.44 11.38 -9.78
C ARG A 147 8.43 10.47 -9.10
N THR A 148 7.12 10.73 -9.21
CA THR A 148 6.09 9.82 -8.70
C THR A 148 6.23 8.45 -9.34
N PHE A 149 6.28 8.37 -10.67
CA PHE A 149 6.33 7.10 -11.40
C PHE A 149 7.62 6.36 -11.12
N GLY A 150 8.76 7.04 -11.26
CA GLY A 150 10.07 6.46 -11.02
C GLY A 150 10.24 6.00 -9.58
N HIS A 151 9.84 6.81 -8.60
CA HIS A 151 9.94 6.41 -7.20
C HIS A 151 9.04 5.20 -6.90
N THR A 152 7.77 5.21 -7.34
CA THR A 152 6.86 4.06 -7.11
C THR A 152 7.42 2.77 -7.71
N LEU A 153 7.82 2.79 -8.99
CA LEU A 153 8.30 1.58 -9.66
C LEU A 153 9.63 1.08 -9.08
N VAL A 154 10.59 1.97 -8.84
CA VAL A 154 11.89 1.60 -8.26
C VAL A 154 11.71 1.05 -6.85
N PHE A 155 10.85 1.65 -6.03
CA PHE A 155 10.67 1.19 -4.66
C PHE A 155 9.91 -0.15 -4.57
N CYS A 156 8.94 -0.39 -5.45
CA CYS A 156 8.31 -1.71 -5.59
C CYS A 156 9.34 -2.77 -6.00
N TRP A 157 10.17 -2.46 -7.00
CA TRP A 157 11.21 -3.37 -7.48
C TRP A 157 12.26 -3.69 -6.40
N LEU A 158 12.74 -2.67 -5.67
CA LEU A 158 13.66 -2.85 -4.56
C LEU A 158 13.04 -3.67 -3.43
N SER A 159 11.78 -3.39 -3.08
CA SER A 159 11.05 -4.18 -2.07
C SER A 159 11.00 -5.66 -2.45
N GLY A 160 10.58 -5.96 -3.69
CA GLY A 160 10.55 -7.34 -4.18
C GLY A 160 11.94 -7.97 -4.13
N THR A 161 12.97 -7.26 -4.60
CA THR A 161 14.35 -7.78 -4.64
C THR A 161 14.84 -8.15 -3.23
N PHE A 162 14.70 -7.24 -2.26
CA PHE A 162 15.15 -7.48 -0.89
C PHE A 162 14.39 -8.61 -0.19
N LEU A 163 13.10 -8.77 -0.48
CA LEU A 163 12.27 -9.77 0.20
C LEU A 163 12.29 -11.15 -0.49
N LEU A 164 12.61 -11.20 -1.79
CA LEU A 164 12.79 -12.45 -2.54
C LEU A 164 14.17 -13.06 -2.34
N GLU A 165 15.21 -12.24 -2.15
CA GLU A 165 16.60 -12.71 -2.06
C GLU A 165 16.86 -13.80 -1.02
N PRO A 166 16.31 -13.74 0.22
CA PRO A 166 16.58 -14.76 1.22
C PRO A 166 15.71 -16.03 1.05
N LEU A 167 14.85 -16.08 0.03
CA LEU A 167 14.01 -17.27 -0.20
C LEU A 167 14.84 -18.43 -0.78
N PRO A 168 14.61 -19.67 -0.31
CA PRO A 168 15.38 -20.83 -0.77
C PRO A 168 15.16 -21.17 -2.25
N SER A 169 14.04 -20.73 -2.84
CA SER A 169 13.74 -20.89 -4.26
C SER A 169 14.50 -19.92 -5.17
N VAL A 170 15.11 -18.88 -4.61
CA VAL A 170 15.76 -17.80 -5.36
C VAL A 170 17.27 -17.93 -5.23
N SER A 171 17.96 -18.04 -6.37
CA SER A 171 19.41 -18.23 -6.42
C SER A 171 20.20 -16.91 -6.27
N GLY A 172 19.97 -16.22 -5.16
CA GLY A 172 20.68 -14.99 -4.77
C GLY A 172 20.19 -13.71 -5.45
N TRP A 173 20.94 -12.63 -5.22
CA TRP A 173 20.57 -11.26 -5.58
C TRP A 173 20.18 -11.04 -7.05
N HIS A 174 20.95 -11.60 -8.00
CA HIS A 174 20.68 -11.40 -9.42
C HIS A 174 19.33 -11.99 -9.84
N SER A 175 19.04 -13.21 -9.37
CA SER A 175 17.76 -13.87 -9.61
C SER A 175 16.61 -13.13 -8.93
N ALA A 176 16.80 -12.67 -7.69
CA ALA A 176 15.81 -11.86 -6.96
C ALA A 176 15.46 -10.57 -7.71
N MET A 177 16.45 -9.88 -8.29
CA MET A 177 16.24 -8.66 -9.08
C MET A 177 15.37 -8.92 -10.31
N TRP A 178 15.63 -10.01 -11.03
CA TRP A 178 14.87 -10.35 -12.24
C TRP A 178 13.46 -10.86 -11.91
N GLU A 179 13.34 -11.66 -10.87
CA GLU A 179 12.06 -12.15 -10.38
C GLU A 179 11.17 -10.97 -9.94
N ALA A 180 11.71 -10.06 -9.12
CA ALA A 180 11.02 -8.84 -8.68
C ALA A 180 10.58 -7.96 -9.86
N PHE A 181 11.41 -7.85 -10.90
CA PHE A 181 11.06 -7.10 -12.09
C PHE A 181 9.92 -7.76 -12.86
N THR A 182 9.96 -9.10 -13.00
CA THR A 182 8.92 -9.88 -13.70
C THR A 182 7.58 -9.77 -12.99
N LEU A 183 7.57 -9.83 -11.66
CA LEU A 183 6.38 -9.60 -10.83
C LEU A 183 5.88 -8.15 -10.92
N LEU A 184 6.80 -7.17 -11.04
CA LEU A 184 6.45 -5.75 -11.16
C LEU A 184 5.84 -5.41 -12.52
N LEU A 185 6.24 -6.05 -13.62
CA LEU A 185 5.75 -5.75 -14.97
C LEU A 185 4.21 -5.73 -15.08
N PRO A 186 3.47 -6.79 -14.70
CA PRO A 186 2.01 -6.78 -14.79
C PRO A 186 1.41 -5.72 -13.85
N LEU A 187 1.95 -5.56 -12.64
CA LEU A 187 1.50 -4.53 -11.70
C LEU A 187 1.68 -3.11 -12.26
N ALA A 188 2.82 -2.84 -12.88
CA ALA A 188 3.13 -1.57 -13.52
C ALA A 188 2.21 -1.31 -14.73
N LEU A 189 1.90 -2.34 -15.52
CA LEU A 189 0.94 -2.24 -16.62
C LEU A 189 -0.45 -1.83 -16.13
N PHE A 190 -0.96 -2.44 -15.06
CA PHE A 190 -2.23 -2.03 -14.45
C PHE A 190 -2.18 -0.60 -13.89
N GLY A 191 -1.05 -0.21 -13.30
CA GLY A 191 -0.81 1.17 -12.92
C GLY A 191 -0.92 2.11 -14.11
N LEU A 192 -0.20 1.85 -15.20
CA LEU A 192 -0.22 2.67 -16.42
C LEU A 192 -1.61 2.75 -17.04
N LEU A 193 -2.36 1.65 -17.10
CA LEU A 193 -3.77 1.67 -17.50
C LEU A 193 -4.61 2.55 -16.57
N GLY A 194 -4.35 2.50 -15.26
CA GLY A 194 -4.96 3.37 -14.27
C GLY A 194 -4.72 4.87 -14.54
N THR A 195 -3.55 5.25 -15.07
CA THR A 195 -3.26 6.65 -15.45
C THR A 195 -4.18 7.20 -16.54
N LEU A 196 -4.83 6.32 -17.31
CA LEU A 196 -5.77 6.69 -18.36
C LEU A 196 -7.19 6.95 -17.81
N LEU A 197 -7.53 6.43 -16.63
CA LEU A 197 -8.86 6.61 -16.02
C LEU A 197 -9.28 8.08 -15.91
N PRO A 198 -8.43 9.02 -15.46
CA PRO A 198 -8.81 10.43 -15.40
C PRO A 198 -9.00 11.09 -16.77
N LEU A 199 -8.35 10.57 -17.83
CA LEU A 199 -8.51 11.09 -19.20
C LEU A 199 -9.91 10.82 -19.76
N THR A 200 -10.69 9.93 -19.13
CA THR A 200 -12.09 9.67 -19.49
C THR A 200 -13.07 10.73 -18.96
N GLY A 201 -12.57 11.84 -18.41
CA GLY A 201 -13.38 12.94 -17.88
C GLY A 201 -13.87 12.73 -16.45
N LEU A 202 -13.29 11.77 -15.73
CA LEU A 202 -13.75 11.32 -14.41
C LEU A 202 -13.08 12.02 -13.22
N ASP A 203 -12.32 13.11 -13.36
CA ASP A 203 -11.80 13.75 -12.14
C ASP A 203 -11.31 15.22 -12.20
N ALA A 204 -11.58 15.94 -11.11
CA ALA A 204 -11.05 17.27 -10.78
C ALA A 204 -9.92 17.21 -9.72
N ARG A 205 -9.49 16.01 -9.30
CA ARG A 205 -8.44 15.83 -8.29
C ARG A 205 -7.07 16.38 -8.73
N PRO A 206 -6.26 16.85 -7.78
CA PRO A 206 -4.89 17.26 -8.05
C PRO A 206 -4.05 16.07 -8.54
N ARG A 207 -3.37 16.25 -9.68
CA ARG A 207 -2.54 15.22 -10.34
C ARG A 207 -3.32 13.94 -10.67
N PRO A 208 -4.29 14.05 -11.59
CA PRO A 208 -5.14 12.93 -11.99
C PRO A 208 -4.34 11.66 -12.32
N GLU A 209 -3.23 11.82 -13.04
CA GLU A 209 -2.41 10.72 -13.55
C GLU A 209 -1.75 9.92 -12.41
N ALA A 210 -1.32 10.61 -11.35
CA ALA A 210 -0.67 9.99 -10.19
C ALA A 210 -1.65 9.21 -9.31
N TRP A 211 -2.90 9.67 -9.19
CA TRP A 211 -3.90 8.90 -8.45
C TRP A 211 -4.30 7.65 -9.23
N GLY A 212 -4.50 7.78 -10.54
CA GLY A 212 -4.86 6.67 -11.42
C GLY A 212 -3.81 5.55 -11.39
N LEU A 213 -2.52 5.91 -11.44
CA LEU A 213 -1.40 4.96 -11.27
C LEU A 213 -1.55 4.14 -9.98
N ASN A 214 -1.64 4.84 -8.84
CA ASN A 214 -1.66 4.21 -7.53
C ASN A 214 -2.94 3.40 -7.32
N LEU A 215 -4.09 3.82 -7.83
CA LEU A 215 -5.30 3.01 -7.80
C LEU A 215 -5.13 1.72 -8.59
N GLY A 216 -4.65 1.81 -9.84
CA GLY A 216 -4.45 0.66 -10.71
C GLY A 216 -3.56 -0.39 -10.04
N MET A 217 -2.44 0.05 -9.46
CA MET A 217 -1.53 -0.83 -8.72
C MET A 217 -2.16 -1.36 -7.42
N ALA A 218 -2.80 -0.52 -6.61
CA ALA A 218 -3.42 -0.94 -5.35
C ALA A 218 -4.51 -2.00 -5.54
N LEU A 219 -5.36 -1.83 -6.57
CA LEU A 219 -6.44 -2.76 -6.84
C LEU A 219 -5.96 -4.04 -7.50
N SER A 220 -4.97 -3.98 -8.38
CA SER A 220 -4.46 -5.17 -9.09
C SER A 220 -3.57 -6.05 -8.23
N LEU A 221 -2.89 -5.49 -7.22
CA LEU A 221 -1.95 -6.24 -6.39
C LEU A 221 -2.57 -7.49 -5.71
N PRO A 222 -3.77 -7.43 -5.09
CA PRO A 222 -4.42 -8.63 -4.58
C PRO A 222 -4.76 -9.68 -5.64
N PHE A 223 -5.22 -9.27 -6.83
CA PHE A 223 -5.53 -10.22 -7.92
C PHE A 223 -4.27 -10.89 -8.45
N LEU A 224 -3.20 -10.13 -8.61
CA LEU A 224 -1.91 -10.69 -9.01
C LEU A 224 -1.36 -11.62 -7.93
N THR A 225 -1.59 -11.32 -6.65
CA THR A 225 -1.21 -12.18 -5.53
C THR A 225 -2.01 -13.48 -5.50
N MET A 226 -3.29 -13.47 -5.88
CA MET A 226 -4.10 -14.70 -6.01
C MET A 226 -3.55 -15.65 -7.10
N HIS A 227 -3.03 -15.09 -8.20
CA HIS A 227 -2.44 -15.87 -9.29
C HIS A 227 -0.99 -16.26 -9.01
N GLU A 228 -0.20 -15.34 -8.47
CA GLU A 228 1.22 -15.47 -8.18
C GLU A 228 1.51 -14.88 -6.79
N PRO A 229 1.50 -15.71 -5.72
CA PRO A 229 1.58 -15.25 -4.34
C PRO A 229 2.80 -14.38 -4.01
N LEU A 230 3.93 -14.61 -4.69
CA LEU A 230 5.15 -13.82 -4.48
C LEU A 230 4.99 -12.35 -4.87
N THR A 231 3.98 -12.00 -5.66
CA THR A 231 3.65 -10.60 -5.99
C THR A 231 3.38 -9.76 -4.74
N ALA A 232 2.89 -10.37 -3.65
CA ALA A 232 2.68 -9.68 -2.38
C ALA A 232 3.96 -9.05 -1.79
N LEU A 233 5.15 -9.53 -2.16
CA LEU A 233 6.42 -8.98 -1.70
C LEU A 233 6.73 -7.59 -2.29
N LEU A 234 5.97 -7.15 -3.29
CA LEU A 234 5.99 -5.78 -3.80
C LEU A 234 5.17 -4.82 -2.91
N ALA A 235 4.28 -5.34 -2.06
CA ALA A 235 3.33 -4.55 -1.26
C ALA A 235 4.02 -3.52 -0.33
N PRO A 236 5.10 -3.86 0.40
CA PRO A 236 5.76 -2.89 1.28
C PRO A 236 6.35 -1.71 0.51
N GLY A 237 6.95 -1.99 -0.65
CA GLY A 237 7.47 -0.97 -1.56
C GLY A 237 6.38 -0.05 -2.11
N LEU A 238 5.24 -0.63 -2.52
CA LEU A 238 4.10 0.14 -3.00
C LEU A 238 3.48 1.00 -1.90
N PHE A 239 3.34 0.46 -0.68
CA PHE A 239 2.86 1.21 0.48
C PHE A 239 3.79 2.38 0.83
N ALA A 240 5.10 2.15 0.87
CA ALA A 240 6.09 3.20 1.09
C ALA A 240 5.98 4.30 0.02
N ALA A 241 5.87 3.92 -1.25
CA ALA A 241 5.72 4.88 -2.34
C ALA A 241 4.41 5.68 -2.24
N MET A 242 3.28 5.04 -1.93
CA MET A 242 1.99 5.71 -1.74
C MET A 242 2.00 6.74 -0.62
N THR A 243 2.70 6.44 0.47
CA THR A 243 2.75 7.32 1.66
C THR A 243 3.78 8.44 1.53
N THR A 244 4.68 8.38 0.56
CA THR A 244 5.79 9.34 0.42
C THR A 244 5.73 10.16 -0.87
N THR A 245 5.25 9.59 -1.98
CA THR A 245 5.22 10.26 -3.28
C THR A 245 4.38 11.54 -3.34
N PRO A 246 3.25 11.70 -2.62
CA PRO A 246 2.54 12.99 -2.60
C PRO A 246 3.47 14.14 -2.20
N LEU A 247 4.34 13.90 -1.23
CA LEU A 247 5.29 14.88 -0.72
C LEU A 247 6.51 15.03 -1.64
N LEU A 248 7.19 13.91 -1.95
CA LEU A 248 8.40 13.89 -2.77
C LEU A 248 8.21 14.50 -4.15
N ALA A 249 7.03 14.32 -4.72
CA ALA A 249 6.73 14.80 -6.06
C ALA A 249 6.58 16.34 -6.13
N THR A 250 6.59 17.05 -5.00
CA THR A 250 6.65 18.52 -4.96
C THR A 250 8.07 19.08 -4.94
N HIS A 251 9.07 18.27 -4.58
CA HIS A 251 10.46 18.70 -4.46
C HIS A 251 11.11 19.15 -5.78
N PRO A 252 10.95 18.43 -6.91
CA PRO A 252 11.51 18.87 -8.20
C PRO A 252 10.69 19.97 -8.88
N GLU A 253 9.48 20.26 -8.37
CA GLU A 253 8.58 21.27 -8.95
C GLU A 253 8.96 22.69 -8.54
N GLN A 254 8.58 23.67 -9.36
CA GLN A 254 8.66 25.07 -8.97
C GLN A 254 7.43 25.44 -8.15
N ARG A 255 7.67 25.82 -6.89
CA ARG A 255 6.70 26.28 -5.89
C ARG A 255 7.39 27.35 -5.05
N SER A 256 6.80 28.54 -4.97
CA SER A 256 7.40 29.72 -4.31
C SER A 256 7.53 29.55 -2.79
N GLU A 257 6.57 28.84 -2.18
CA GLU A 257 6.45 28.73 -0.72
C GLU A 257 7.40 27.70 -0.09
N LEU A 258 8.20 26.99 -0.88
CA LEU A 258 8.99 25.87 -0.38
C LEU A 258 10.50 26.06 -0.59
N LEU A 259 11.20 26.36 0.50
CA LEU A 259 12.65 26.55 0.54
C LEU A 259 13.41 25.30 0.05
N ARG A 260 14.51 25.50 -0.70
CA ARG A 260 15.32 24.38 -1.23
C ARG A 260 15.90 23.49 -0.14
N GLN A 261 16.30 24.07 1.00
CA GLN A 261 16.83 23.32 2.13
C GLN A 261 15.78 22.38 2.72
N THR A 262 14.54 22.85 2.92
CA THR A 262 13.43 22.03 3.39
C THR A 262 13.15 20.85 2.46
N ARG A 263 13.19 21.06 1.12
CA ARG A 263 13.06 19.96 0.14
C ARG A 263 14.11 18.88 0.33
N ALA A 264 15.37 19.32 0.51
CA ALA A 264 16.50 18.41 0.65
C ALA A 264 16.38 17.59 1.94
N ILE A 265 16.02 18.24 3.06
CA ILE A 265 15.82 17.59 4.36
C ILE A 265 14.63 16.60 4.28
N GLU A 266 13.48 17.03 3.75
CA GLU A 266 12.32 16.15 3.57
C GLU A 266 12.67 14.93 2.70
N SER A 267 13.33 15.15 1.55
CA SER A 267 13.80 14.07 0.68
C SER A 267 14.73 13.11 1.41
N MET A 268 15.71 13.64 2.15
CA MET A 268 16.70 12.83 2.87
C MET A 268 16.06 11.98 3.95
N VAL A 269 15.15 12.56 4.74
CA VAL A 269 14.43 11.84 5.81
C VAL A 269 13.57 10.73 5.20
N ILE A 270 12.80 11.04 4.16
CA ILE A 270 11.94 10.06 3.50
C ILE A 270 12.78 8.92 2.90
N ILE A 271 13.77 9.22 2.08
CA ILE A 271 14.56 8.19 1.40
C ILE A 271 15.33 7.33 2.42
N SER A 272 15.93 7.93 3.44
CA SER A 272 16.69 7.18 4.45
C SER A 272 15.78 6.27 5.29
N THR A 273 14.62 6.76 5.71
CA THR A 273 13.65 5.94 6.46
C THR A 273 13.02 4.84 5.59
N SER A 274 12.76 5.09 4.30
CA SER A 274 12.26 4.05 3.40
C SER A 274 13.29 2.95 3.16
N VAL A 275 14.57 3.29 2.97
CA VAL A 275 15.65 2.29 2.85
C VAL A 275 15.83 1.51 4.15
N ALA A 276 15.83 2.19 5.30
CA ALA A 276 15.91 1.55 6.60
C ALA A 276 14.73 0.58 6.85
N ALA A 277 13.53 0.96 6.39
CA ALA A 277 12.36 0.09 6.48
C ALA A 277 12.52 -1.19 5.65
N LEU A 278 13.03 -1.10 4.42
CA LEU A 278 13.28 -2.28 3.58
C LEU A 278 14.34 -3.21 4.19
N ILE A 279 15.42 -2.65 4.73
CA ILE A 279 16.46 -3.43 5.43
C ILE A 279 15.85 -4.13 6.66
N ALA A 280 15.07 -3.41 7.47
CA ALA A 280 14.42 -3.98 8.64
C ALA A 280 13.40 -5.07 8.26
N LEU A 281 12.66 -4.92 7.16
CA LEU A 281 11.76 -5.96 6.66
C LEU A 281 12.52 -7.19 6.16
N HIS A 282 13.63 -7.01 5.45
CA HIS A 282 14.50 -8.11 5.03
C HIS A 282 15.03 -8.90 6.24
N MET A 283 15.58 -8.21 7.25
CA MET A 283 15.97 -8.84 8.53
C MET A 283 14.76 -9.40 9.29
N GLY A 284 13.58 -8.85 9.04
CA GLY A 284 12.31 -9.26 9.61
C GLY A 284 11.86 -10.65 9.17
N LEU A 285 12.40 -11.14 8.05
CA LEU A 285 12.16 -12.50 7.57
C LEU A 285 12.80 -13.53 8.51
N GLU A 286 13.89 -13.19 9.19
CA GLU A 286 14.53 -14.08 10.17
C GLU A 286 14.09 -13.79 11.61
N SER A 287 13.65 -12.57 11.91
CA SER A 287 13.32 -12.15 13.28
C SER A 287 12.12 -11.21 13.35
N THR A 288 11.10 -11.59 14.12
CA THR A 288 9.86 -10.83 14.33
C THR A 288 10.10 -9.41 14.85
N LYS A 289 11.16 -9.18 15.63
CA LYS A 289 11.53 -7.83 16.13
C LYS A 289 11.82 -6.85 14.98
N TRP A 290 12.54 -7.34 13.96
CA TRP A 290 12.91 -6.55 12.80
C TRP A 290 11.72 -6.35 11.87
N LEU A 291 10.83 -7.35 11.78
CA LEU A 291 9.54 -7.23 11.07
C LEU A 291 8.70 -6.08 11.64
N PHE A 292 8.52 -6.03 12.97
CA PHE A 292 7.82 -4.92 13.63
C PHE A 292 8.53 -3.57 13.42
N ALA A 293 9.86 -3.54 13.49
CA ALA A 293 10.62 -2.32 13.22
C ALA A 293 10.41 -1.82 11.78
N GLY A 294 10.40 -2.72 10.79
CA GLY A 294 10.12 -2.39 9.39
C GLY A 294 8.72 -1.80 9.19
N ILE A 295 7.69 -2.44 9.77
CA ILE A 295 6.30 -1.94 9.73
C ILE A 295 6.19 -0.57 10.41
N LEU A 296 6.84 -0.39 11.56
CA LEU A 296 6.85 0.88 12.28
C LEU A 296 7.51 1.99 11.44
N LEU A 297 8.63 1.69 10.78
CA LEU A 297 9.31 2.65 9.90
C LEU A 297 8.44 3.02 8.69
N LEU A 298 7.75 2.07 8.06
CA LEU A 298 6.82 2.35 6.96
C LEU A 298 5.64 3.24 7.40
N THR A 299 5.04 2.94 8.54
CA THR A 299 3.92 3.73 9.07
C THR A 299 4.37 5.11 9.56
N SER A 300 5.58 5.24 10.09
CA SER A 300 6.17 6.51 10.49
C SER A 300 6.37 7.48 9.32
N GLN A 301 6.63 6.96 8.10
CA GLN A 301 6.75 7.80 6.90
C GLN A 301 5.44 8.48 6.54
N ALA A 302 4.31 7.76 6.66
CA ALA A 302 2.99 8.34 6.47
C ALA A 302 2.72 9.46 7.48
N LEU A 303 3.07 9.24 8.76
CA LEU A 303 2.94 10.24 9.81
C LEU A 303 3.82 11.47 9.53
N PHE A 304 5.08 11.26 9.15
CA PHE A 304 5.99 12.34 8.78
C PHE A 304 5.45 13.14 7.60
N ALA A 305 4.97 12.48 6.55
CA ALA A 305 4.38 13.15 5.40
C ALA A 305 3.15 13.99 5.78
N HIS A 306 2.32 13.48 6.69
CA HIS A 306 1.19 14.23 7.25
C HIS A 306 1.66 15.47 8.03
N LEU A 307 2.68 15.34 8.88
CA LEU A 307 3.20 16.45 9.70
C LEU A 307 3.91 17.53 8.87
N ALA A 308 4.63 17.13 7.81
CA ALA A 308 5.30 18.04 6.88
C ALA A 308 4.34 18.88 6.02
N CYS A 309 3.03 18.61 6.09
CA CYS A 309 1.97 19.31 5.38
C CYS A 309 1.09 20.17 6.29
N ARG A 310 1.54 20.53 7.50
CA ARG A 310 0.79 21.45 8.35
C ARG A 310 0.65 22.81 7.64
N PRO A 311 -0.57 23.38 7.54
CA PRO A 311 -0.73 24.73 7.04
C PRO A 311 0.08 25.66 7.95
N THR A 312 0.85 26.57 7.34
CA THR A 312 1.44 27.68 8.08
C THR A 312 0.29 28.42 8.76
N PRO A 313 0.35 28.70 10.08
CA PRO A 313 -0.64 29.55 10.70
C PRO A 313 -0.70 30.85 9.91
N GLU A 314 -1.90 31.31 9.55
CA GLU A 314 -2.08 32.67 9.06
C GLU A 314 -1.34 33.58 10.03
N VAL A 315 -0.33 34.28 9.52
CA VAL A 315 0.25 35.40 10.24
C VAL A 315 -0.89 36.39 10.35
N SER A 316 -1.59 36.37 11.49
CA SER A 316 -2.57 37.37 11.87
C SER A 316 -1.94 38.73 11.55
N GLY A 317 -2.63 39.52 10.73
CA GLY A 317 -2.15 40.80 10.23
C GLY A 317 -1.45 41.61 11.30
N VAL A 318 -0.13 41.71 11.17
CA VAL A 318 0.66 42.76 11.82
C VAL A 318 0.97 43.74 10.71
N GLY A 319 0.31 44.89 10.76
CA GLY A 319 0.59 46.04 9.90
C GLY A 319 -0.63 46.61 9.19
N GLU A 320 -1.64 47.05 9.94
CA GLU A 320 -2.26 48.33 9.58
C GLU A 320 -1.47 49.41 10.33
N GLU A 321 -0.92 50.32 9.55
CA GLU A 321 -0.03 51.42 9.94
C GLU A 321 -0.74 52.45 10.82
N GLU A 322 0.06 53.20 11.60
CA GLU A 322 -0.32 54.42 12.34
C GLU A 322 -0.98 55.49 11.47
#